data_AF-A0A1I9LPQ5-F1
#
_entry.id   AF-A0A1I9LPQ5-F1
#
_cell.length_a   1.000
_cell.length_b   1.000
_cell.length_c   1.000
_cell.angle_alpha   90.00
_cell.angle_beta   90.00
_cell.angle_gamma   90.00
#
_symmetry.space_group_name_H-M   'P 1'
#
loop_
_entity.id
_entity.type
_entity.pdbx_description
1 polymer ?
#
loop_
_entity_poly.entity_id
_entity_poly.type
_entity_poly.pdbx_seq_one_letter_code
_entity_poly.pdbx_strand_id
1 'polypeptide(L)'
;MKLFDAHCHLQDKRVIDKASQLISAALAVGVTNFAVNGTSEKDWNLVKEMGETYPSVVPCFGLHPWFIADRSPHWFKTLKKFFETTPTAAVGEIGLDKGPLAGGIDYSDQLVVFRPQLELAKELNKPVAVHCIDAFDDLLEIMRSIGPFPAGVILHSFNGSAEVVPKLAELGAYFSFSGWFTYIDEKIAKKTLKSVCFFPL
;
A
#
# COMPACT_ATOMS: atom_id res chain seq x y z
N MET A 1 21.27 -8.97 8.51
CA MET A 1 19.80 -8.89 8.62
C MET A 1 19.24 -8.82 7.21
N LYS A 2 18.19 -9.59 6.87
CA LYS A 2 17.49 -9.46 5.59
C LYS A 2 16.29 -8.56 5.82
N LEU A 3 16.16 -7.51 5.03
CA LEU A 3 15.09 -6.51 5.13
C LEU A 3 14.26 -6.51 3.84
N PHE A 4 12.98 -6.18 3.99
CA PHE A 4 12.06 -5.94 2.87
C PHE A 4 11.59 -4.49 2.98
N ASP A 5 11.82 -3.69 1.95
CA ASP A 5 11.20 -2.36 1.85
C ASP A 5 9.73 -2.54 1.46
N ALA A 6 8.87 -2.48 2.47
CA ALA A 6 7.44 -2.81 2.34
C ALA A 6 6.67 -1.80 1.49
N HIS A 7 7.24 -0.61 1.21
CA HIS A 7 6.53 0.43 0.47
C HIS A 7 7.49 1.48 -0.10
N CYS A 8 7.65 1.50 -1.42
CA CYS A 8 8.40 2.54 -2.10
C CYS A 8 7.77 2.93 -3.46
N HIS A 9 8.20 4.07 -4.00
CA HIS A 9 7.78 4.59 -5.31
C HIS A 9 8.99 4.83 -6.20
N LEU A 10 9.74 3.77 -6.53
CA LEU A 10 10.92 3.89 -7.38
C LEU A 10 10.58 4.30 -8.82
N GLN A 11 9.32 4.14 -9.23
CA GLN A 11 8.81 4.64 -10.52
C GLN A 11 8.56 6.15 -10.54
N ASP A 12 8.59 6.83 -9.39
CA ASP A 12 8.31 8.25 -9.29
C ASP A 12 9.36 9.08 -10.06
N LYS A 13 8.89 10.08 -10.80
CA LYS A 13 9.73 10.95 -11.64
C LYS A 13 10.87 11.64 -10.88
N ARG A 14 10.72 11.84 -9.57
CA ARG A 14 11.74 12.46 -8.71
C ARG A 14 12.97 11.56 -8.51
N VAL A 15 12.82 10.25 -8.69
CA VAL A 15 13.86 9.26 -8.35
C VAL A 15 14.12 8.20 -9.42
N ILE A 16 13.27 8.08 -10.45
CA ILE A 16 13.36 7.03 -11.47
C ILE A 16 14.74 6.94 -12.14
N ASP A 17 15.37 8.09 -12.45
CA ASP A 17 16.71 8.14 -13.06
C ASP A 17 17.80 7.54 -12.16
N LYS A 18 17.52 7.39 -10.86
CA LYS A 18 18.40 6.82 -9.86
C LYS A 18 17.94 5.44 -9.37
N ALA A 19 16.82 4.91 -9.87
CA ALA A 19 16.21 3.69 -9.33
C ALA A 19 17.17 2.50 -9.33
N SER A 20 17.93 2.28 -10.41
CA SER A 20 18.92 1.19 -10.51
C SER A 20 20.03 1.31 -9.45
N GLN A 21 20.51 2.53 -9.21
CA GLN A 21 21.53 2.83 -8.22
C GLN A 21 20.98 2.64 -6.80
N LEU A 22 19.75 3.10 -6.54
CA LEU A 22 19.07 2.97 -5.26
C LEU A 22 18.83 1.49 -4.91
N ILE A 23 18.32 0.69 -5.85
CA ILE A 23 18.12 -0.76 -5.67
C ILE A 23 19.47 -1.43 -5.36
N SER A 24 20.51 -1.15 -6.15
CA SER A 24 21.84 -1.76 -5.95
C SER A 24 22.44 -1.40 -4.59
N ALA A 25 22.34 -0.14 -4.17
CA ALA A 25 22.83 0.32 -2.88
C ALA A 25 22.06 -0.31 -1.72
N ALA A 26 20.74 -0.43 -1.84
CA ALA A 26 19.88 -1.02 -0.82
C ALA A 26 20.11 -2.54 -0.67
N LEU A 27 20.31 -3.26 -1.79
CA LEU A 27 20.71 -4.67 -1.79
C LEU A 27 22.05 -4.87 -1.04
N ALA A 28 23.04 -3.98 -1.26
CA ALA A 28 24.35 -4.07 -0.62
C ALA A 28 24.31 -3.93 0.91
N VAL A 29 23.27 -3.29 1.47
CA VAL A 29 23.07 -3.14 2.92
C VAL A 29 22.04 -4.11 3.50
N GLY A 30 21.55 -5.06 2.70
CA GLY A 30 20.68 -6.15 3.15
C GLY A 30 19.18 -5.94 2.96
N VAL A 31 18.75 -4.89 2.25
CA VAL A 31 17.35 -4.78 1.76
C VAL A 31 17.22 -5.66 0.52
N THR A 32 16.63 -6.84 0.66
CA THR A 32 16.64 -7.87 -0.38
C THR A 32 15.49 -7.74 -1.36
N ASN A 33 14.41 -7.05 -0.98
CA ASN A 33 13.19 -6.92 -1.77
C ASN A 33 12.50 -5.57 -1.53
N PHE A 34 11.70 -5.16 -2.51
CA PHE A 34 10.99 -3.88 -2.54
C PHE A 34 9.57 -4.11 -3.06
N ALA A 35 8.55 -3.61 -2.36
CA ALA A 35 7.22 -3.44 -2.93
C ALA A 35 7.17 -2.06 -3.60
N VAL A 36 7.15 -2.04 -4.93
CA VAL A 36 7.07 -0.81 -5.72
C VAL A 36 5.62 -0.55 -6.07
N ASN A 37 5.04 0.48 -5.46
CA ASN A 37 3.60 0.75 -5.53
C ASN A 37 3.26 1.74 -6.63
N GLY A 38 2.54 1.27 -7.64
CA GLY A 38 1.86 2.14 -8.60
C GLY A 38 0.76 2.96 -7.94
N THR A 39 0.46 4.11 -8.53
CA THR A 39 -0.48 5.08 -7.96
C THR A 39 -1.64 5.38 -8.90
N SER A 40 -1.48 5.16 -10.21
CA SER A 40 -2.50 5.45 -11.22
C SER A 40 -2.25 4.67 -12.52
N GLU A 41 -3.24 4.65 -13.42
CA GLU A 41 -3.09 4.04 -14.76
C GLU A 41 -1.86 4.53 -15.53
N LYS A 42 -1.38 5.74 -15.22
CA LYS A 42 -0.24 6.39 -15.89
C LYS A 42 1.10 5.73 -15.54
N ASP A 43 1.22 5.07 -14.39
CA ASP A 43 2.50 4.51 -13.90
C ASP A 43 2.57 2.98 -13.85
N TRP A 44 1.44 2.28 -13.99
CA TRP A 44 1.41 0.81 -13.89
C TRP A 44 2.30 0.09 -14.91
N ASN A 45 2.44 0.58 -16.14
CA ASN A 45 3.36 -0.02 -17.12
C ASN A 45 4.81 0.06 -16.65
N LEU A 46 5.22 1.19 -16.06
CA LEU A 46 6.57 1.38 -15.54
C LEU A 46 6.79 0.48 -14.31
N VAL A 47 5.83 0.40 -13.40
CA VAL A 47 5.91 -0.51 -12.24
C VAL A 47 6.03 -1.96 -12.69
N LYS A 48 5.27 -2.37 -13.72
CA LYS A 48 5.37 -3.70 -14.31
C LYS A 48 6.79 -3.95 -14.86
N GLU A 49 7.31 -3.02 -15.67
CA GLU A 49 8.67 -3.10 -16.23
C GLU A 49 9.74 -3.23 -15.13
N MET A 50 9.58 -2.51 -14.02
CA MET A 50 10.49 -2.64 -12.88
C MET A 50 10.45 -4.04 -12.26
N GLY A 51 9.27 -4.65 -12.12
CA GLY A 51 9.14 -6.03 -11.64
C GLY A 51 9.72 -7.07 -12.61
N GLU A 52 9.69 -6.81 -13.91
CA GLU A 52 10.31 -7.66 -14.93
C GLU A 52 11.83 -7.49 -14.99
N THR A 53 12.32 -6.27 -14.74
CA THR A 53 13.75 -5.92 -14.83
C THR A 53 14.53 -6.30 -13.58
N TYR A 54 13.95 -6.12 -12.39
CA TYR A 54 14.62 -6.31 -11.11
C TYR A 54 13.96 -7.44 -10.32
N PRO A 55 14.60 -8.62 -10.17
CA PRO A 55 14.03 -9.74 -9.40
C PRO A 55 13.74 -9.44 -7.92
N SER A 56 14.35 -8.38 -7.37
CA SER A 56 14.07 -7.89 -6.01
C SER A 56 12.77 -7.08 -5.91
N VAL A 57 12.17 -6.66 -7.03
CA VAL A 57 10.96 -5.83 -7.05
C VAL A 57 9.72 -6.71 -7.12
N VAL A 58 8.81 -6.48 -6.18
CA VAL A 58 7.42 -6.93 -6.24
C VAL A 58 6.61 -5.74 -6.79
N PRO A 59 6.07 -5.82 -8.02
CA PRO A 59 5.23 -4.76 -8.55
C PRO A 59 3.88 -4.75 -7.82
N CYS A 60 3.38 -3.58 -7.47
CA CYS A 60 2.03 -3.41 -6.93
C CYS A 60 1.20 -2.52 -7.86
N PHE A 61 -0.03 -2.95 -8.17
CA PHE A 61 -0.96 -2.17 -8.99
C PHE A 61 -2.19 -1.78 -8.19
N GLY A 62 -2.54 -0.50 -8.27
CA GLY A 62 -3.62 0.11 -7.53
C GLY A 62 -3.81 1.55 -7.96
N LEU A 63 -5.03 2.04 -7.79
CA LEU A 63 -5.41 3.42 -7.98
C LEU A 63 -5.50 4.08 -6.59
N HIS A 64 -4.52 4.93 -6.30
CA HIS A 64 -4.37 5.64 -5.04
C HIS A 64 -5.45 6.72 -4.91
N PRO A 65 -5.99 7.00 -3.69
CA PRO A 65 -7.09 7.94 -3.47
C PRO A 65 -6.87 9.32 -4.10
N TRP A 66 -5.63 9.82 -4.17
CA TRP A 66 -5.36 11.15 -4.74
C TRP A 66 -5.51 11.22 -6.26
N PHE A 67 -5.41 10.09 -6.96
CA PHE A 67 -5.42 10.05 -8.43
C PHE A 67 -6.74 9.52 -9.00
N ILE A 68 -7.76 9.31 -8.16
CA ILE A 68 -9.03 8.75 -8.62
C ILE A 68 -9.77 9.68 -9.58
N ALA A 69 -9.63 11.00 -9.45
CA ALA A 69 -10.31 11.95 -10.32
C ALA A 69 -9.82 11.86 -11.78
N ASP A 70 -8.59 11.39 -11.99
CA ASP A 70 -7.97 11.22 -13.32
C ASP A 70 -8.25 9.84 -13.94
N ARG A 71 -9.02 8.98 -13.27
CA ARG A 71 -9.26 7.61 -13.72
C ARG A 71 -10.05 7.57 -15.02
N SER A 72 -9.68 6.69 -15.93
CA SER A 72 -10.44 6.43 -17.14
C SER A 72 -11.75 5.69 -16.81
N PRO A 73 -12.79 5.75 -17.67
CA PRO A 73 -13.99 4.91 -17.50
C PRO A 73 -13.71 3.39 -17.51
N HIS A 74 -12.51 2.98 -17.92
CA HIS A 74 -12.10 1.57 -18.02
C HIS A 74 -11.05 1.17 -16.99
N TRP A 75 -10.72 2.05 -16.04
CA TRP A 75 -9.62 1.88 -15.07
C TRP A 75 -9.63 0.50 -14.40
N PHE A 76 -10.80 0.01 -13.97
CA PHE A 76 -10.90 -1.25 -13.25
C PHE A 76 -10.69 -2.46 -14.16
N LYS A 77 -11.15 -2.38 -15.41
CA LYS A 77 -10.88 -3.40 -16.44
C LYS A 77 -9.39 -3.44 -16.77
N THR A 78 -8.77 -2.27 -16.89
CA THR A 78 -7.32 -2.14 -17.09
C THR A 78 -6.55 -2.76 -15.93
N LEU A 79 -6.93 -2.46 -14.68
CA LEU A 79 -6.31 -3.01 -13.48
C LEU A 79 -6.36 -4.55 -13.46
N LYS A 80 -7.53 -5.15 -13.75
CA LYS A 80 -7.66 -6.61 -13.86
C LYS A 80 -6.69 -7.20 -14.91
N LYS A 81 -6.51 -6.51 -16.04
CA LYS A 81 -5.58 -6.95 -17.09
C LYS A 81 -4.12 -6.96 -16.66
N PHE A 82 -3.71 -6.02 -15.80
CA PHE A 82 -2.36 -6.03 -15.23
C PHE A 82 -2.13 -7.27 -14.35
N PHE A 83 -3.11 -7.69 -13.55
CA PHE A 83 -3.00 -8.92 -12.75
C PHE A 83 -2.99 -10.20 -13.58
N GLU A 84 -3.72 -10.25 -14.70
CA GLU A 84 -3.65 -11.38 -15.64
C GLU A 84 -2.25 -11.51 -16.26
N THR A 85 -1.62 -10.39 -16.61
CA THR A 85 -0.32 -10.37 -17.30
C THR A 85 0.88 -10.32 -16.35
N THR A 86 0.64 -10.11 -15.06
CA THR A 86 1.67 -10.04 -14.02
C THR A 86 1.24 -10.81 -12.76
N PRO A 87 1.19 -12.16 -12.81
CA PRO A 87 0.62 -12.95 -11.72
C PRO A 87 1.37 -12.83 -10.37
N THR A 88 2.61 -12.36 -10.37
CA THR A 88 3.42 -12.11 -9.17
C THR A 88 3.13 -10.78 -8.48
N ALA A 89 2.34 -9.89 -9.11
CA ALA A 89 2.05 -8.58 -8.55
C ALA A 89 1.16 -8.65 -7.30
N ALA A 90 1.34 -7.66 -6.41
CA ALA A 90 0.46 -7.38 -5.28
C ALA A 90 -0.53 -6.25 -5.63
N VAL A 91 -1.53 -6.03 -4.77
CA VAL A 91 -2.47 -4.92 -4.92
C VAL A 91 -1.94 -3.70 -4.16
N GLY A 92 -1.91 -2.53 -4.78
CA GLY A 92 -1.44 -1.32 -4.12
C GLY A 92 -0.81 -0.31 -5.10
N GLU A 93 -0.80 0.98 -4.78
CA GLU A 93 -1.36 1.58 -3.58
C GLU A 93 -2.84 1.90 -3.77
N ILE A 94 -3.68 1.47 -2.82
CA ILE A 94 -5.12 1.74 -2.79
C ILE A 94 -5.48 2.28 -1.41
N GLY A 95 -6.60 2.98 -1.22
CA GLY A 95 -6.93 3.41 0.13
C GLY A 95 -7.87 4.60 0.25
N LEU A 96 -7.82 5.23 1.42
CA LEU A 96 -8.69 6.31 1.85
C LEU A 96 -7.86 7.43 2.50
N ASP A 97 -8.15 8.68 2.17
CA ASP A 97 -7.46 9.85 2.68
C ASP A 97 -8.45 11.01 2.89
N LYS A 98 -8.73 11.32 4.16
CA LYS A 98 -9.46 12.52 4.59
C LYS A 98 -8.55 13.71 4.93
N GLY A 99 -7.24 13.52 4.81
CA GLY A 99 -6.23 14.49 5.17
C GLY A 99 -6.26 15.72 4.26
N PRO A 100 -5.71 16.86 4.73
CA PRO A 100 -5.73 18.12 4.00
C PRO A 100 -4.93 18.09 2.69
N LEU A 101 -4.02 17.11 2.53
CA LEU A 101 -3.19 16.94 1.33
C LEU A 101 -3.90 16.18 0.21
N ALA A 102 -5.08 15.60 0.47
CA ALA A 102 -5.88 14.89 -0.54
C ALA A 102 -6.46 15.80 -1.64
N GLY A 103 -6.10 17.09 -1.66
CA GLY A 103 -6.29 17.96 -2.82
C GLY A 103 -7.74 18.25 -3.21
N GLY A 104 -8.69 18.06 -2.30
CA GLY A 104 -10.12 18.26 -2.57
C GLY A 104 -10.79 17.13 -3.33
N ILE A 105 -10.16 15.95 -3.42
CA ILE A 105 -10.78 14.74 -3.95
C ILE A 105 -12.02 14.39 -3.09
N ASP A 106 -13.14 14.12 -3.75
CA ASP A 106 -14.38 13.72 -3.09
C ASP A 106 -14.17 12.40 -2.32
N TYR A 107 -14.29 12.47 -1.00
CA TYR A 107 -14.12 11.31 -0.13
C TYR A 107 -15.13 10.20 -0.42
N SER A 108 -16.36 10.54 -0.81
CA SER A 108 -17.36 9.55 -1.18
C SER A 108 -16.95 8.75 -2.41
N ASP A 109 -16.26 9.39 -3.37
CA ASP A 109 -15.72 8.75 -4.56
C ASP A 109 -14.52 7.84 -4.22
N GLN A 110 -13.72 8.20 -3.20
CA GLN A 110 -12.67 7.31 -2.70
C GLN A 110 -13.24 5.99 -2.18
N LEU A 111 -14.36 6.01 -1.44
CA LEU A 111 -15.03 4.80 -0.96
C LEU A 111 -15.50 3.90 -2.12
N VAL A 112 -16.06 4.52 -3.16
CA VAL A 112 -16.53 3.83 -4.38
C VAL A 112 -15.38 3.17 -5.14
N VAL A 113 -14.20 3.79 -5.17
CA VAL A 113 -13.02 3.29 -5.89
C VAL A 113 -12.20 2.32 -5.06
N PHE A 114 -12.11 2.50 -3.74
CA PHE A 114 -11.33 1.64 -2.86
C PHE A 114 -11.93 0.23 -2.74
N ARG A 115 -13.25 0.14 -2.50
CA ARG A 115 -13.97 -1.13 -2.27
C ARG A 115 -13.71 -2.20 -3.34
N PRO A 116 -13.91 -1.95 -4.66
CA PRO A 116 -13.71 -2.98 -5.68
C PRO A 116 -12.25 -3.41 -5.84
N GLN A 117 -11.27 -2.56 -5.50
CA GLN A 117 -9.85 -2.93 -5.53
C GLN A 117 -9.51 -3.89 -4.40
N LEU A 118 -10.06 -3.66 -3.21
CA LEU A 118 -9.89 -4.54 -2.06
C LEU A 118 -10.62 -5.89 -2.26
N GLU A 119 -11.81 -5.88 -2.87
CA GLU A 119 -12.52 -7.10 -3.28
C GLU A 119 -11.71 -7.91 -4.30
N LEU A 120 -11.12 -7.25 -5.30
CA LEU A 120 -10.25 -7.89 -6.28
C LEU A 120 -9.02 -8.53 -5.61
N ALA A 121 -8.43 -7.88 -4.62
CA ALA A 121 -7.31 -8.46 -3.87
C ALA A 121 -7.69 -9.77 -3.16
N LYS A 122 -8.87 -9.80 -2.54
CA LYS A 122 -9.42 -11.00 -1.91
C LYS A 122 -9.69 -12.11 -2.93
N GLU A 123 -10.33 -11.77 -4.06
CA GLU A 123 -10.61 -12.71 -5.15
C GLU A 123 -9.33 -13.37 -5.67
N LEU A 124 -8.27 -12.58 -5.84
CA LEU A 124 -6.98 -13.04 -6.33
C LEU A 124 -6.07 -13.67 -5.25
N ASN A 125 -6.50 -13.65 -3.98
CA ASN A 125 -5.71 -14.04 -2.82
C ASN A 125 -4.31 -13.37 -2.80
N LYS A 126 -4.28 -12.05 -2.97
CA LYS A 126 -3.05 -11.24 -3.06
C LYS A 126 -2.87 -10.33 -1.85
N PRO A 127 -1.61 -10.10 -1.41
CA PRO A 127 -1.34 -9.07 -0.41
C PRO A 127 -1.70 -7.69 -0.94
N VAL A 128 -2.03 -6.78 -0.02
CA VAL A 128 -2.47 -5.40 -0.33
C VAL A 128 -1.64 -4.38 0.41
N ALA A 129 -1.17 -3.33 -0.27
CA ALA A 129 -0.68 -2.11 0.36
C ALA A 129 -1.80 -1.05 0.39
N VAL A 130 -2.19 -0.65 1.61
CA VAL A 130 -3.32 0.26 1.85
C VAL A 130 -2.84 1.57 2.46
N HIS A 131 -3.19 2.67 1.79
CA HIS A 131 -3.09 4.04 2.28
C HIS A 131 -4.28 4.37 3.17
N CYS A 132 -4.02 4.91 4.36
CA CYS A 132 -5.10 5.38 5.22
C CYS A 132 -4.66 6.59 6.03
N ILE A 133 -5.33 7.73 5.82
CA ILE A 133 -5.14 8.96 6.59
C ILE A 133 -6.50 9.45 7.08
N ASP A 134 -6.65 9.56 8.40
CA ASP A 134 -7.87 10.03 9.10
C ASP A 134 -9.17 9.30 8.71
N ALA A 135 -9.06 8.09 8.16
CA ALA A 135 -10.17 7.30 7.62
C ALA A 135 -10.26 5.87 8.20
N PHE A 136 -9.69 5.64 9.39
CA PHE A 136 -9.55 4.30 9.96
C PHE A 136 -10.87 3.61 10.32
N ASP A 137 -11.90 4.37 10.70
CA ASP A 137 -13.22 3.79 11.00
C ASP A 137 -13.89 3.23 9.74
N ASP A 138 -13.89 4.00 8.64
CA ASP A 138 -14.41 3.56 7.34
C ASP A 138 -13.58 2.39 6.78
N LEU A 139 -12.25 2.47 6.90
CA LEU A 139 -11.35 1.37 6.53
C LEU A 139 -11.70 0.08 7.29
N LEU A 140 -11.86 0.17 8.62
CA LEU A 140 -12.19 -0.98 9.46
C LEU A 140 -13.55 -1.57 9.07
N GLU A 141 -14.56 -0.74 8.83
CA GLU A 141 -15.88 -1.19 8.36
C GLU A 141 -15.78 -1.94 7.02
N ILE A 142 -15.10 -1.35 6.04
CA ILE A 142 -14.91 -1.95 4.72
C ILE A 142 -14.14 -3.28 4.82
N MET A 143 -13.04 -3.31 5.60
CA MET A 143 -12.26 -4.53 5.80
C MET A 143 -13.06 -5.62 6.52
N ARG A 144 -13.91 -5.29 7.49
CA ARG A 144 -14.81 -6.25 8.14
C ARG A 144 -15.87 -6.79 7.18
N SER A 145 -16.40 -5.94 6.31
CA SER A 145 -17.39 -6.30 5.29
C SER A 145 -16.82 -7.23 4.21
N ILE A 146 -15.58 -7.02 3.80
CA ILE A 146 -14.96 -7.79 2.71
C ILE A 146 -14.17 -8.99 3.21
N GLY A 147 -13.49 -8.89 4.36
CA GLY A 147 -12.50 -9.85 4.84
C GLY A 147 -13.01 -11.27 5.12
N PRO A 148 -12.17 -12.14 5.72
CA PRO A 148 -10.79 -11.89 6.12
C PRO A 148 -9.81 -11.82 4.93
N PHE A 149 -8.59 -11.31 5.17
CA PHE A 149 -7.51 -11.18 4.18
C PHE A 149 -6.31 -12.07 4.54
N PRO A 150 -6.35 -13.38 4.25
CA PRO A 150 -5.28 -14.31 4.64
C PRO A 150 -3.95 -14.02 3.94
N ALA A 151 -3.96 -13.39 2.76
CA ALA A 151 -2.76 -12.94 2.06
C ALA A 151 -2.10 -11.69 2.68
N GLY A 152 -2.76 -11.05 3.64
CA GLY A 152 -2.26 -9.89 4.38
C GLY A 152 -2.63 -8.54 3.76
N VAL A 153 -2.80 -7.54 4.63
CA VAL A 153 -3.01 -6.13 4.24
C VAL A 153 -1.99 -5.28 4.99
N ILE A 154 -1.00 -4.73 4.30
CA ILE A 154 -0.05 -3.78 4.87
C ILE A 154 -0.68 -2.39 4.87
N LEU A 155 -0.93 -1.84 6.06
CA LEU A 155 -1.23 -0.44 6.26
C LEU A 155 0.09 0.31 6.28
N HIS A 156 0.42 0.96 5.16
CA HIS A 156 1.72 1.59 5.03
C HIS A 156 1.77 2.91 5.80
N SER A 157 2.94 3.22 6.36
CA SER A 157 3.17 4.44 7.12
C SER A 157 2.08 4.71 8.18
N PHE A 158 1.71 3.67 8.92
CA PHE A 158 0.59 3.69 9.86
C PHE A 158 0.71 4.84 10.87
N ASN A 159 -0.32 5.69 10.90
CA ASN A 159 -0.45 6.84 11.81
C ASN A 159 -1.76 6.79 12.62
N GLY A 160 -2.46 5.66 12.60
CA GLY A 160 -3.68 5.46 13.37
C GLY A 160 -3.41 5.30 14.87
N SER A 161 -4.49 5.24 15.64
CA SER A 161 -4.42 5.05 17.09
C SER A 161 -4.02 3.62 17.45
N ALA A 162 -3.40 3.43 18.62
CA ALA A 162 -3.06 2.09 19.12
C ALA A 162 -4.30 1.19 19.31
N GLU A 163 -5.45 1.82 19.54
CA GLU A 163 -6.74 1.17 19.79
C GLU A 163 -7.34 0.50 18.54
N VAL A 164 -6.99 0.95 17.33
CA VAL A 164 -7.48 0.34 16.08
C VAL A 164 -6.63 -0.85 15.63
N VAL A 165 -5.38 -0.93 16.08
CA VAL A 165 -4.42 -1.99 15.70
C VAL A 165 -4.97 -3.40 15.93
N PRO A 166 -5.48 -3.77 17.12
CA PRO A 166 -6.07 -5.10 17.34
C PRO A 166 -7.18 -5.46 16.35
N LYS A 167 -8.07 -4.51 16.10
CA LYS A 167 -9.26 -4.70 15.26
C LYS A 167 -8.92 -4.93 13.80
N LEU A 168 -7.84 -4.31 13.32
CA LEU A 168 -7.32 -4.46 11.96
C LEU A 168 -6.47 -5.73 11.84
N ALA A 169 -5.64 -6.04 12.85
CA ALA A 169 -4.83 -7.25 12.90
C ALA A 169 -5.68 -8.53 12.81
N GLU A 170 -6.82 -8.56 13.52
CA GLU A 170 -7.81 -9.65 13.42
C GLU A 170 -8.30 -9.93 11.98
N LEU A 171 -8.21 -8.93 11.09
CA LEU A 171 -8.65 -9.02 9.70
C LEU A 171 -7.51 -9.36 8.73
N GLY A 172 -6.29 -9.56 9.24
CA GLY A 172 -5.08 -9.83 8.46
C GLY A 172 -4.24 -8.58 8.19
N ALA A 173 -4.43 -7.49 8.94
CA ALA A 173 -3.62 -6.29 8.76
C ALA A 173 -2.22 -6.41 9.41
N TYR A 174 -1.24 -5.89 8.68
CA TYR A 174 0.13 -5.63 9.09
C TYR A 174 0.37 -4.12 9.05
N PHE A 175 1.35 -3.64 9.79
CA PHE A 175 1.59 -2.20 9.96
C PHE A 175 3.04 -1.89 9.59
N SER A 176 3.25 -0.94 8.68
CA SER A 176 4.57 -0.42 8.39
C SER A 176 4.75 0.97 8.98
N PHE A 177 5.98 1.27 9.41
CA PHE A 177 6.34 2.55 10.00
C PHE A 177 7.40 3.21 9.13
N SER A 178 7.12 4.43 8.67
CA SER A 178 8.06 5.21 7.87
C SER A 178 8.95 6.07 8.76
N GLY A 179 9.91 6.77 8.14
CA GLY A 179 10.74 7.77 8.82
C GLY A 179 9.93 8.88 9.51
N TRP A 180 8.66 9.10 9.13
CA TRP A 180 7.77 10.02 9.85
C TRP A 180 7.66 9.69 11.34
N PHE A 181 7.74 8.40 11.70
CA PHE A 181 7.63 7.92 13.07
C PHE A 181 8.79 8.40 13.97
N THR A 182 9.89 8.90 13.39
CA THR A 182 10.99 9.50 14.17
C THR A 182 10.72 10.94 14.59
N TYR A 183 9.63 11.56 14.09
CA TYR A 183 9.28 12.96 14.36
C TYR A 183 8.05 13.12 15.28
N ILE A 184 7.35 12.03 15.61
CA ILE A 184 6.19 12.08 16.51
C ILE A 184 6.60 12.01 17.97
N ASP A 185 5.68 12.37 18.87
CA ASP A 185 5.89 12.27 20.31
C ASP A 185 6.26 10.82 20.72
N GLU A 186 7.34 10.70 21.50
CA GLU A 186 7.92 9.41 21.88
C GLU A 186 6.92 8.51 22.63
N LYS A 187 6.03 9.09 23.45
CA LYS A 187 5.03 8.31 24.20
C LYS A 187 4.00 7.72 23.25
N ILE A 188 3.57 8.49 22.25
CA ILE A 188 2.65 8.04 21.21
C ILE A 188 3.32 6.92 20.40
N ALA A 189 4.55 7.15 19.93
CA ALA A 189 5.33 6.16 19.19
C ALA A 189 5.46 4.82 19.94
N LYS A 190 5.91 4.87 21.19
CA LYS A 190 6.06 3.67 22.03
C LYS A 190 4.72 2.96 22.28
N LYS A 191 3.63 3.71 22.47
CA LYS A 191 2.30 3.13 22.66
C LYS A 191 1.85 2.36 21.42
N THR A 192 1.99 2.95 20.24
CA THR A 192 1.59 2.34 18.96
C THR A 192 2.48 1.13 18.60
N LEU A 193 3.79 1.22 18.78
CA LEU A 193 4.68 0.08 18.53
C LEU A 193 4.34 -1.12 19.42
N LYS A 194 4.07 -0.87 20.71
CA LYS A 194 3.65 -1.94 21.63
C LYS A 194 2.37 -2.62 21.17
N SER A 195 1.38 -1.90 20.66
CA SER A 195 0.13 -2.52 20.18
C SER A 195 0.33 -3.45 18.98
N VAL A 196 1.34 -3.21 18.14
CA VAL A 196 1.65 -4.09 17.00
C VAL A 196 2.42 -5.34 17.45
N CYS A 197 3.29 -5.24 18.46
CA CYS A 197 4.10 -6.36 18.94
C CYS A 197 3.35 -7.45 19.72
N PHE A 198 2.09 -7.22 20.12
CA PHE A 198 1.31 -8.19 20.90
C PHE A 198 0.56 -9.23 20.05
N PHE A 199 0.55 -9.10 18.72
CA PHE A 199 -0.08 -10.06 17.84
C PHE A 199 0.96 -11.10 17.39
N PRO A 200 0.83 -12.38 17.80
CA PRO A 200 1.70 -13.43 17.29
C PRO A 200 1.50 -13.56 15.77
N LEU A 201 2.61 -13.49 15.04
CA LEU A 201 2.72 -13.85 13.62
C LEU A 201 2.38 -15.33 13.40
#